data_AF-A0A6I0DXH8-F1
#
_entry.id   AF-A0A6I0DXH8-F1
#
_cell.length_a   1.000
_cell.length_b   1.000
_cell.length_c   1.000
_cell.angle_alpha   90.00
_cell.angle_beta   90.00
_cell.angle_gamma   90.00
#
_symmetry.space_group_name_H-M   'P 1'
#
loop_
_entity.id
_entity.type
_entity.pdbx_description
1 polymer ?
#
loop_
_entity_poly.entity_id
_entity_poly.type
_entity_poly.pdbx_seq_one_letter_code
_entity_poly.pdbx_strand_id
1 'polypeptide(L)'
;DYVTRLRSYLQNRADYTKLISPEAAGINSPVLSQMISELARIRGELHAMRDKEDVKSNPYYTELIKAEQTTLATVKENLASIEQFVSSNITALERQRNQIKSNQTSLPAKEQELYDLQRAYNLTNEVNNLLMSRRMETEVVKASSRPDNEVLEFASSGILVSPTYMLFAIGLFAGLALPILVIVLLQFLNNKIQSEEDINEITTLPVIGHIVMSTEGKQMVTMDHPTAPITEAFRALRTSFDYIVKGKGHKVIMFTSSTSGEGKTFCALNLAGVLAMAGKKTILLGFDLRKPRLGEYAGVARRDGITNFLIGQARVEDLIIPYRPNLDLMVSGATPPNPADLIDSENTEELFRQLKEKYDYIVVDTSPVGLVTDALILSRHSDLNIYVIRPKFTVKPVFENTLAQMEKSNMSKLGLLVNGIIPMKNRYGYGYGYGYGSGYGYGYGYDEKII
;
A
#
# COMPACT_ATOMS: atom_id res chain seq x y z
N ASP A 1 -69.82 -113.10 -12.78
CA ASP A 1 -69.49 -114.43 -13.32
C ASP A 1 -70.20 -115.62 -12.67
N TYR A 2 -70.11 -115.83 -11.36
CA TYR A 2 -70.74 -117.00 -10.73
C TYR A 2 -72.27 -117.03 -10.89
N VAL A 3 -72.95 -115.91 -10.62
CA VAL A 3 -74.41 -115.77 -10.77
C VAL A 3 -74.88 -116.14 -12.19
N THR A 4 -74.15 -115.71 -13.22
CA THR A 4 -74.43 -116.01 -14.63
C THR A 4 -74.28 -117.50 -14.95
N ARG A 5 -73.23 -118.15 -14.38
CA ARG A 5 -73.03 -119.60 -14.51
C ARG A 5 -74.12 -120.41 -13.80
N LEU A 6 -74.50 -119.99 -12.59
CA LEU A 6 -75.57 -120.62 -11.82
C LEU A 6 -76.92 -120.50 -12.53
N ARG A 7 -77.23 -119.33 -13.12
CA ARG A 7 -78.45 -119.14 -13.94
C ARG A 7 -78.49 -120.08 -15.14
N SER A 8 -77.38 -120.25 -15.86
CA SER A 8 -77.30 -121.19 -16.99
C SER A 8 -77.48 -122.65 -16.54
N TYR A 9 -76.91 -123.01 -15.38
CA TYR A 9 -77.07 -124.35 -14.79
C TYR A 9 -78.51 -124.65 -14.36
N LEU A 10 -79.21 -123.68 -13.75
CA LEU A 10 -80.62 -123.84 -13.37
C LEU A 10 -81.55 -124.06 -14.57
N GLN A 11 -81.15 -123.62 -15.77
CA GLN A 11 -81.91 -123.75 -17.01
C GLN A 11 -81.67 -125.09 -17.74
N ASN A 12 -80.44 -125.62 -17.71
CA ASN A 12 -80.08 -126.87 -18.41
C ASN A 12 -80.21 -128.08 -17.47
N ARG A 13 -81.20 -128.96 -17.71
CA ARG A 13 -81.54 -130.14 -16.88
C ARG A 13 -80.57 -131.34 -17.03
N ALA A 14 -79.28 -131.12 -17.27
CA ALA A 14 -78.33 -132.19 -17.56
C ALA A 14 -77.10 -132.12 -16.64
N ASP A 15 -76.78 -133.25 -15.99
CA ASP A 15 -75.69 -133.49 -15.02
C ASP A 15 -75.82 -132.90 -13.61
N TYR A 16 -76.40 -133.70 -12.72
CA TYR A 16 -76.67 -133.37 -11.31
C TYR A 16 -75.47 -133.56 -10.36
N THR A 17 -74.34 -134.06 -10.87
CA THR A 17 -73.13 -134.36 -10.07
C THR A 17 -72.07 -133.25 -10.10
N LYS A 18 -72.33 -132.12 -10.76
CA LYS A 18 -71.35 -131.01 -10.94
C LYS A 18 -71.75 -129.67 -10.32
N LEU A 19 -72.52 -129.68 -9.23
CA LEU A 19 -72.99 -128.44 -8.59
C LEU A 19 -71.90 -127.87 -7.65
N ILE A 20 -71.29 -126.74 -8.05
CA ILE A 20 -70.29 -126.02 -7.25
C ILE A 20 -71.00 -125.20 -6.15
N SER A 21 -70.60 -125.39 -4.90
CA SER A 21 -71.13 -124.66 -3.74
C SER A 21 -71.05 -123.13 -3.92
N PRO A 22 -72.08 -122.35 -3.56
CA PRO A 22 -72.07 -120.87 -3.58
C PRO A 22 -70.90 -120.22 -2.85
N GLU A 23 -70.45 -120.84 -1.76
CA GLU A 23 -69.32 -120.36 -0.95
C GLU A 23 -68.01 -120.47 -1.73
N ALA A 24 -67.82 -121.55 -2.50
CA ALA A 24 -66.63 -121.75 -3.32
C ALA A 24 -66.49 -120.70 -4.44
N ALA A 25 -67.56 -119.96 -4.73
CA ALA A 25 -67.57 -118.88 -5.70
C ALA A 25 -67.62 -117.48 -5.07
N GLY A 26 -67.40 -117.38 -3.76
CA GLY A 26 -67.31 -116.12 -3.03
C GLY A 26 -68.66 -115.46 -2.75
N ILE A 27 -69.78 -116.17 -2.88
CA ILE A 27 -71.10 -115.66 -2.49
C ILE A 27 -71.44 -116.21 -1.10
N ASN A 28 -71.24 -115.38 -0.07
CA ASN A 28 -71.66 -115.67 1.29
C ASN A 28 -73.17 -115.42 1.46
N SER A 29 -73.98 -116.37 1.03
CA SER A 29 -75.42 -116.42 1.35
C SER A 29 -75.79 -117.80 1.87
N PRO A 30 -75.90 -117.97 3.21
CA PRO A 30 -76.30 -119.25 3.82
C PRO A 30 -77.65 -119.75 3.29
N VAL A 31 -78.57 -118.81 3.04
CA VAL A 31 -79.91 -119.09 2.51
C VAL A 31 -79.82 -119.70 1.10
N LEU A 32 -79.00 -119.13 0.21
CA LEU A 32 -78.83 -119.64 -1.15
C LEU A 32 -78.19 -121.04 -1.17
N SER A 33 -77.20 -121.27 -0.29
CA SER A 33 -76.54 -122.57 -0.14
C SER A 33 -77.51 -123.66 0.34
N GLN A 34 -78.38 -123.32 1.30
CA GLN A 34 -79.42 -124.22 1.80
C GLN A 34 -80.46 -124.55 0.72
N MET A 35 -80.92 -123.55 -0.03
CA MET A 35 -81.90 -123.76 -1.10
C MET A 35 -81.37 -124.59 -2.26
N ILE A 36 -80.10 -124.39 -2.64
CA ILE A 36 -79.44 -125.20 -3.67
C ILE A 36 -79.28 -126.65 -3.23
N SER A 37 -78.93 -126.87 -1.96
CA SER A 37 -78.84 -128.21 -1.38
C SER A 37 -80.20 -128.91 -1.36
N GLU A 38 -81.26 -128.19 -1.00
CA GLU A 38 -82.62 -128.72 -1.01
C GLU A 38 -83.11 -129.01 -2.44
N LEU A 39 -82.78 -128.15 -3.41
CA LEU A 39 -83.08 -128.38 -4.82
C LEU A 39 -82.32 -129.60 -5.37
N ALA A 40 -81.06 -129.79 -4.97
CA ALA A 40 -80.27 -130.97 -5.34
C ALA A 40 -80.88 -132.26 -4.76
N ARG A 41 -81.37 -132.22 -3.51
CA ARG A 41 -82.10 -133.33 -2.87
C ARG A 41 -83.37 -133.70 -3.63
N ILE A 42 -84.26 -132.72 -3.87
CA ILE A 42 -85.52 -132.92 -4.60
C ILE A 42 -85.27 -133.48 -6.01
N ARG A 43 -84.25 -132.95 -6.71
CA ARG A 43 -83.88 -133.43 -8.05
C ARG A 43 -83.30 -134.84 -8.03
N GLY A 44 -82.53 -135.21 -7.01
CA GLY A 44 -82.02 -136.57 -6.82
C GLY A 44 -83.15 -137.58 -6.60
N GLU A 45 -84.14 -137.23 -5.77
CA GLU A 45 -85.32 -138.05 -5.53
C GLU A 45 -86.19 -138.20 -6.80
N LEU A 46 -86.40 -137.12 -7.56
CA LEU A 46 -87.09 -137.16 -8.86
C LEU A 46 -86.35 -138.04 -9.88
N HIS A 47 -85.01 -138.03 -9.88
CA HIS A 47 -84.21 -138.86 -10.78
C HIS A 47 -84.32 -140.36 -10.43
N ALA A 48 -84.23 -140.70 -9.14
CA ALA A 48 -84.35 -142.08 -8.67
C ALA A 48 -85.74 -142.68 -8.95
N MET A 49 -86.76 -141.84 -9.08
CA MET A 49 -88.11 -142.28 -9.44
C MET A 49 -88.32 -142.37 -10.95
N ARG A 50 -87.51 -141.76 -11.82
CA ARG A 50 -87.79 -141.66 -13.27
C ARG A 50 -87.81 -143.00 -14.01
N ASP A 51 -87.08 -144.00 -13.52
CA ASP A 51 -86.87 -145.29 -14.20
C ASP A 51 -87.87 -146.38 -13.78
N LYS A 52 -88.90 -146.05 -12.98
CA LYS A 52 -89.97 -147.00 -12.62
C LYS A 52 -91.15 -146.86 -13.58
N GLU A 53 -91.74 -147.97 -14.01
CA GLU A 53 -92.77 -147.99 -15.07
C GLU A 53 -94.11 -147.31 -14.71
N ASP A 54 -94.35 -146.92 -13.44
CA ASP A 54 -95.65 -146.43 -12.96
C ASP A 54 -95.61 -145.06 -12.24
N VAL A 55 -94.72 -144.18 -12.71
CA VAL A 55 -94.29 -142.99 -11.94
C VAL A 55 -95.23 -141.80 -12.04
N LYS A 56 -95.94 -141.65 -13.17
CA LYS A 56 -96.82 -140.49 -13.40
C LYS A 56 -98.11 -140.53 -12.58
N SER A 57 -98.48 -141.68 -12.02
CA SER A 57 -99.69 -141.85 -11.21
C SER A 57 -99.44 -141.66 -9.71
N ASN A 58 -98.19 -141.47 -9.29
CA ASN A 58 -97.83 -141.34 -7.88
C ASN A 58 -98.08 -139.91 -7.36
N PRO A 59 -98.98 -139.70 -6.38
CA PRO A 59 -99.23 -138.40 -5.78
C PRO A 59 -97.95 -137.72 -5.25
N TYR A 60 -97.01 -138.50 -4.72
CA TYR A 60 -95.74 -138.02 -4.18
C TYR A 60 -94.80 -137.47 -5.26
N TYR A 61 -94.82 -138.05 -6.47
CA TYR A 61 -94.03 -137.54 -7.61
C TYR A 61 -94.53 -136.16 -8.07
N THR A 62 -95.86 -135.97 -8.08
CA THR A 62 -96.47 -134.68 -8.43
C THR A 62 -96.19 -133.62 -7.38
N GLU A 63 -96.16 -134.00 -6.10
CA GLU A 63 -95.80 -133.11 -4.99
C GLU A 63 -94.33 -132.68 -5.06
N LEU A 64 -93.41 -133.61 -5.37
CA LEU A 64 -91.99 -133.30 -5.61
C LEU A 64 -91.77 -132.36 -6.80
N ILE A 65 -92.52 -132.50 -7.89
CA ILE A 65 -92.44 -131.56 -9.03
C ILE A 65 -92.89 -130.15 -8.61
N LYS A 66 -93.98 -130.04 -7.83
CA LYS A 66 -94.44 -128.74 -7.31
C LYS A 66 -93.41 -128.13 -6.34
N ALA A 67 -92.81 -128.94 -5.48
CA ALA A 67 -91.74 -128.52 -4.58
C ALA A 67 -90.50 -128.05 -5.37
N GLU A 68 -90.11 -128.76 -6.44
CA GLU A 68 -89.01 -128.34 -7.33
C GLU A 68 -89.30 -126.98 -7.98
N GLN A 69 -90.51 -126.79 -8.51
CA GLN A 69 -90.91 -125.54 -9.14
C GLN A 69 -90.92 -124.36 -8.16
N THR A 70 -91.41 -124.58 -6.94
CA THR A 70 -91.45 -123.56 -5.89
C THR A 70 -90.04 -123.16 -5.47
N THR A 71 -89.19 -124.15 -5.16
CA THR A 71 -87.79 -123.89 -4.79
C THR A 71 -87.03 -123.20 -5.91
N LEU A 72 -87.24 -123.59 -7.18
CA LEU A 72 -86.66 -122.91 -8.34
C LEU A 72 -87.09 -121.45 -8.47
N ALA A 73 -88.37 -121.15 -8.22
CA ALA A 73 -88.88 -119.79 -8.27
C ALA A 73 -88.22 -118.93 -7.18
N THR A 74 -88.16 -119.43 -5.95
CA THR A 74 -87.56 -118.69 -4.83
C THR A 74 -86.05 -118.52 -5.00
N VAL A 75 -85.33 -119.52 -5.52
CA VAL A 75 -83.89 -119.40 -5.85
C VAL A 75 -83.66 -118.31 -6.91
N LYS A 76 -84.51 -118.25 -7.94
CA LYS A 76 -84.41 -117.21 -8.99
C LYS A 76 -84.66 -115.80 -8.42
N GLU A 77 -85.65 -115.65 -7.56
CA GLU A 77 -85.98 -114.37 -6.92
C GLU A 77 -84.88 -113.89 -5.98
N ASN A 78 -84.28 -114.81 -5.20
CA ASN A 78 -83.13 -114.50 -4.35
C ASN A 78 -81.91 -114.09 -5.18
N LEU A 79 -81.64 -114.79 -6.28
CA LEU A 79 -80.58 -114.43 -7.23
C LEU A 79 -80.79 -113.04 -7.84
N ALA A 80 -82.01 -112.70 -8.25
CA ALA A 80 -82.33 -111.37 -8.77
C ALA A 80 -82.13 -110.27 -7.71
N SER A 81 -82.50 -110.55 -6.46
CA SER A 81 -82.30 -109.61 -5.34
C SER A 81 -80.81 -109.36 -5.08
N ILE A 82 -79.97 -110.40 -5.15
CA ILE A 82 -78.50 -110.27 -5.01
C ILE A 82 -77.92 -109.45 -6.17
N GLU A 83 -78.36 -109.68 -7.41
CA GLU A 83 -77.91 -108.89 -8.57
C GLU A 83 -78.25 -107.40 -8.39
N GLN A 84 -79.46 -107.08 -7.95
CA GLN A 84 -79.89 -105.70 -7.72
C GLN A 84 -79.09 -105.02 -6.59
N PHE A 85 -78.81 -105.75 -5.50
CA PHE A 85 -77.98 -105.26 -4.40
C PHE A 85 -76.54 -104.95 -4.87
N VAL A 86 -75.92 -105.86 -5.62
CA VAL A 86 -74.56 -105.68 -6.15
C VAL A 86 -74.51 -104.50 -7.14
N SER A 87 -75.48 -104.39 -8.06
CA SER A 87 -75.53 -103.29 -9.02
C SER A 87 -75.70 -101.91 -8.35
N SER A 88 -76.49 -101.86 -7.26
CA SER A 88 -76.68 -100.63 -6.49
C SER A 88 -75.39 -100.21 -5.77
N ASN A 89 -74.65 -101.16 -5.21
CA ASN A 89 -73.35 -100.91 -4.58
C ASN A 89 -72.29 -100.44 -5.58
N ILE A 90 -72.23 -101.04 -6.78
CA ILE A 90 -71.32 -100.60 -7.84
C ILE A 90 -71.61 -99.13 -8.20
N THR A 91 -72.88 -98.79 -8.40
CA THR A 91 -73.29 -97.41 -8.74
C THR A 91 -72.93 -96.42 -7.62
N ALA A 92 -73.11 -96.81 -6.36
CA ALA A 92 -72.74 -95.98 -5.21
C ALA A 92 -71.23 -95.75 -5.12
N LEU A 93 -70.42 -96.79 -5.34
CA LEU A 93 -68.96 -96.69 -5.35
C LEU A 93 -68.43 -95.84 -6.51
N GLU A 94 -69.04 -95.92 -7.69
CA GLU A 94 -68.67 -95.07 -8.82
C GLU A 94 -68.96 -93.59 -8.57
N ARG A 95 -70.08 -93.27 -7.91
CA ARG A 95 -70.39 -91.90 -7.48
C ARG A 95 -69.34 -91.37 -6.50
N GLN A 96 -68.95 -92.15 -5.50
CA GLN A 96 -67.88 -91.76 -4.56
C GLN A 96 -66.55 -91.53 -5.28
N ARG A 97 -66.17 -92.43 -6.18
CA ARG A 97 -64.92 -92.30 -6.96
C ARG A 97 -64.92 -91.01 -7.78
N ASN A 98 -66.02 -90.67 -8.43
CA ASN A 98 -66.11 -89.47 -9.25
C ASN A 98 -66.08 -88.18 -8.40
N GLN A 99 -66.68 -88.19 -7.21
CA GLN A 99 -66.63 -87.06 -6.27
C GLN A 99 -65.22 -86.83 -5.71
N ILE A 100 -64.48 -87.91 -5.40
CA ILE A 100 -63.07 -87.80 -4.98
C ILE A 100 -62.20 -87.29 -6.14
N LYS A 101 -62.46 -87.75 -7.37
CA LYS A 101 -61.72 -87.32 -8.56
C LYS A 101 -61.93 -85.83 -8.88
N SER A 102 -63.14 -85.28 -8.67
CA SER A 102 -63.37 -83.85 -8.85
C SER A 102 -62.65 -82.99 -7.81
N ASN A 103 -62.52 -83.48 -6.57
CA ASN A 103 -61.79 -82.77 -5.51
C ASN A 103 -60.27 -82.70 -5.79
N GLN A 104 -59.69 -83.73 -6.43
CA GLN A 104 -58.28 -83.71 -6.85
C GLN A 104 -57.96 -82.62 -7.88
N THR A 105 -58.88 -82.30 -8.79
CA THR A 105 -58.68 -81.24 -9.80
C THR A 105 -58.59 -79.82 -9.22
N SER A 106 -59.03 -79.60 -7.98
CA SER A 106 -59.01 -78.27 -7.34
C SER A 106 -57.79 -77.98 -6.45
N LEU A 107 -56.97 -79.00 -6.17
CA LEU A 107 -55.77 -78.86 -5.33
C LEU A 107 -54.64 -78.02 -5.98
N PRO A 108 -54.31 -78.22 -7.29
CA PRO A 108 -53.20 -77.50 -7.92
C PRO A 108 -53.38 -75.97 -7.94
N ALA A 109 -54.62 -75.49 -8.11
CA ALA A 109 -54.90 -74.06 -8.12
C ALA A 109 -54.66 -73.39 -6.75
N LYS A 110 -54.98 -74.08 -5.64
CA LYS A 110 -54.74 -73.57 -4.29
C LYS A 110 -53.26 -73.58 -3.91
N GLU A 111 -52.50 -74.59 -4.34
CA GLU A 111 -51.04 -74.61 -4.13
C GLU A 111 -50.35 -73.50 -4.92
N GLN A 112 -50.82 -73.22 -6.14
CA GLN A 112 -50.29 -72.14 -6.98
C GLN A 112 -50.60 -70.76 -6.39
N GLU A 113 -51.82 -70.55 -5.89
CA GLU A 113 -52.20 -69.31 -5.18
C GLU A 113 -51.38 -69.10 -3.90
N LEU A 114 -51.17 -70.16 -3.10
CA LEU A 114 -50.33 -70.09 -1.91
C LEU A 114 -48.87 -69.77 -2.25
N TYR A 115 -48.35 -70.35 -3.33
CA TYR A 115 -46.99 -70.08 -3.80
C TYR A 115 -46.82 -68.62 -4.26
N ASP A 116 -47.80 -68.08 -4.98
CA ASP A 116 -47.78 -66.68 -5.42
C ASP A 116 -47.92 -65.71 -4.24
N LEU A 117 -48.77 -66.01 -3.26
CA LEU A 117 -48.91 -65.23 -2.03
C LEU A 117 -47.61 -65.26 -1.19
N GLN A 118 -46.98 -66.43 -1.06
CA GLN A 118 -45.71 -66.58 -0.35
C GLN A 118 -44.60 -65.78 -1.04
N ARG A 119 -44.56 -65.78 -2.39
CA ARG A 119 -43.60 -65.00 -3.16
C ARG A 119 -43.82 -63.50 -2.95
N ALA A 120 -45.06 -63.04 -3.01
CA ALA A 120 -45.40 -61.64 -2.76
C ALA A 120 -45.04 -61.19 -1.33
N TYR A 121 -45.33 -62.04 -0.34
CA TYR A 121 -44.96 -61.79 1.06
C TYR A 121 -43.45 -61.69 1.24
N ASN A 122 -42.68 -62.65 0.70
CA ASN A 122 -41.22 -62.67 0.79
C ASN A 122 -40.60 -61.43 0.13
N LEU A 123 -41.04 -61.08 -1.08
CA LEU A 123 -40.58 -59.88 -1.79
C LEU A 123 -40.87 -58.61 -0.98
N THR A 124 -42.08 -58.51 -0.42
CA THR A 124 -42.47 -57.34 0.39
C THR A 124 -41.62 -57.22 1.65
N ASN A 125 -41.37 -58.33 2.35
CA ASN A 125 -40.49 -58.35 3.52
C ASN A 125 -39.06 -57.96 3.18
N GLU A 126 -38.51 -58.47 2.07
CA GLU A 126 -37.15 -58.15 1.63
C GLU A 126 -37.02 -56.67 1.26
N VAL A 127 -37.99 -56.12 0.52
CA VAL A 127 -38.05 -54.68 0.22
C VAL A 127 -38.19 -53.85 1.49
N ASN A 128 -39.04 -54.25 2.44
CA ASN A 128 -39.23 -53.51 3.68
C ASN A 128 -37.94 -53.50 4.53
N ASN A 129 -37.25 -54.64 4.63
CA ASN A 129 -35.96 -54.75 5.32
C ASN A 129 -34.89 -53.88 4.64
N LEU A 130 -34.83 -53.89 3.30
CA LEU A 130 -33.93 -53.03 2.53
C LEU A 130 -34.22 -51.55 2.78
N LEU A 131 -35.49 -51.14 2.74
CA LEU A 131 -35.90 -49.75 2.98
C LEU A 131 -35.57 -49.32 4.41
N MET A 132 -35.78 -50.18 5.41
CA MET A 132 -35.39 -49.91 6.79
C MET A 132 -33.88 -49.75 6.95
N SER A 133 -33.09 -50.63 6.32
CA SER A 133 -31.62 -50.53 6.32
C SER A 133 -31.14 -49.25 5.64
N ARG A 134 -31.66 -48.92 4.45
CA ARG A 134 -31.35 -47.66 3.75
C ARG A 134 -31.76 -46.43 4.56
N ARG A 135 -32.90 -46.47 5.24
CA ARG A 135 -33.32 -45.40 6.14
C ARG A 135 -32.33 -45.23 7.29
N MET A 136 -31.91 -46.31 7.94
CA MET A 136 -30.89 -46.26 9.00
C MET A 136 -29.56 -45.71 8.48
N GLU A 137 -29.07 -46.17 7.33
CA GLU A 137 -27.88 -45.62 6.67
C GLU A 137 -28.04 -44.11 6.43
N THR A 138 -29.18 -43.68 5.89
CA THR A 138 -29.44 -42.26 5.59
C THR A 138 -29.54 -41.42 6.86
N GLU A 139 -30.16 -41.92 7.92
CA GLU A 139 -30.22 -41.24 9.22
C GLU A 139 -28.83 -41.15 9.87
N VAL A 140 -27.99 -42.17 9.75
CA VAL A 140 -26.57 -42.10 10.15
C VAL A 140 -25.80 -41.11 9.29
N VAL A 141 -26.02 -41.07 7.97
CA VAL A 141 -25.41 -40.06 7.08
C VAL A 141 -25.87 -38.65 7.46
N LYS A 142 -27.17 -38.43 7.73
CA LYS A 142 -27.68 -37.15 8.22
C LYS A 142 -27.07 -36.75 9.57
N ALA A 143 -26.95 -37.69 10.51
CA ALA A 143 -26.35 -37.44 11.83
C ALA A 143 -24.82 -37.25 11.76
N SER A 144 -24.15 -37.88 10.79
CA SER A 144 -22.71 -37.77 10.52
C SER A 144 -22.34 -36.65 9.55
N SER A 145 -23.34 -35.94 9.01
CA SER A 145 -23.17 -34.68 8.28
C SER A 145 -22.80 -33.54 9.24
N ARG A 146 -21.75 -33.72 10.04
CA ARG A 146 -20.98 -32.58 10.52
C ARG A 146 -20.10 -32.15 9.34
N PRO A 147 -20.16 -30.89 8.89
CA PRO A 147 -19.23 -30.42 7.88
C PRO A 147 -17.80 -30.57 8.43
N ASP A 148 -16.89 -31.13 7.64
CA ASP A 148 -15.44 -31.27 7.95
C ASP A 148 -14.74 -29.89 8.00
N ASN A 149 -15.51 -28.83 7.78
CA ASN A 149 -15.11 -27.45 7.79
C ASN A 149 -16.13 -26.61 8.57
N GLU A 150 -15.69 -26.06 9.69
CA GLU A 150 -16.38 -24.96 10.35
C GLU A 150 -15.75 -23.66 9.88
N VAL A 151 -16.55 -22.73 9.37
CA VAL A 151 -16.08 -21.37 9.08
C VAL A 151 -15.85 -20.69 10.43
N LEU A 152 -14.59 -20.73 10.90
CA LEU A 152 -14.20 -20.08 12.16
C LEU A 152 -14.50 -18.58 12.12
N GLU A 153 -14.31 -17.95 10.96
CA GLU A 153 -14.58 -16.53 10.75
C GLU A 153 -14.89 -16.25 9.27
N PHE A 154 -15.92 -15.45 9.00
CA PHE A 154 -16.21 -14.98 7.64
C PHE A 154 -15.22 -13.89 7.22
N ALA A 155 -14.93 -13.77 5.92
CA ALA A 155 -14.11 -12.69 5.40
C ALA A 155 -14.73 -11.34 5.78
N SER A 156 -14.03 -10.56 6.61
CA SER A 156 -14.40 -9.19 6.91
C SER A 156 -14.13 -8.29 5.71
N SER A 157 -14.99 -7.29 5.50
CA SER A 157 -14.72 -6.24 4.51
C SER A 157 -13.39 -5.58 4.86
N GLY A 158 -12.38 -5.78 4.02
CA GLY A 158 -11.11 -5.09 4.18
C GLY A 158 -11.34 -3.57 4.20
N ILE A 159 -10.69 -2.88 5.13
CA ILE A 159 -10.70 -1.42 5.14
C ILE A 159 -9.81 -0.98 3.97
N LEU A 160 -10.36 -0.22 3.01
CA LEU A 160 -9.55 0.42 1.98
C LEU A 160 -8.66 1.47 2.67
N VAL A 161 -7.40 1.13 2.93
CA VAL A 161 -6.40 2.05 3.48
C VAL A 161 -5.88 2.93 2.34
N SER A 162 -6.73 3.79 1.78
CA SER A 162 -6.31 4.85 0.88
C SER A 162 -5.70 6.00 1.68
N PRO A 163 -4.67 6.71 1.17
CA PRO A 163 -4.15 7.89 1.86
C PRO A 163 -5.28 8.89 2.11
N THR A 164 -5.51 9.22 3.38
CA THR A 164 -6.54 10.19 3.76
C THR A 164 -6.15 11.57 3.25
N TYR A 165 -7.12 12.41 2.91
CA TYR A 165 -6.87 13.82 2.57
C TYR A 165 -6.04 14.55 3.64
N MET A 166 -6.13 14.08 4.90
CA MET A 166 -5.30 14.54 6.02
C MET A 166 -3.81 14.29 5.81
N LEU A 167 -3.39 13.12 5.29
CA LEU A 167 -1.97 12.84 5.00
C LEU A 167 -1.42 13.76 3.90
N PHE A 168 -2.21 14.05 2.87
CA PHE A 168 -1.84 15.03 1.84
C PHE A 168 -1.76 16.45 2.39
N ALA A 169 -2.70 16.85 3.26
CA ALA A 169 -2.67 18.14 3.93
C ALA A 169 -1.44 18.29 4.83
N ILE A 170 -1.09 17.25 5.60
CA ILE A 170 0.13 17.21 6.42
C ILE A 170 1.37 17.28 5.53
N GLY A 171 1.40 16.54 4.41
CA GLY A 171 2.52 16.57 3.46
C GLY A 171 2.72 17.95 2.83
N LEU A 172 1.64 18.61 2.41
CA LEU A 172 1.67 19.97 1.87
C LEU A 172 2.16 20.98 2.93
N PHE A 173 1.62 20.88 4.15
CA PHE A 173 2.01 21.76 5.25
C PHE A 173 3.48 21.56 5.63
N ALA A 174 3.93 20.31 5.80
CA ALA A 174 5.32 19.99 6.10
C ALA A 174 6.26 20.43 4.96
N GLY A 175 5.83 20.25 3.71
CA GLY A 175 6.58 20.65 2.52
C GLY A 175 6.77 22.16 2.39
N LEU A 176 5.87 22.97 2.94
CA LEU A 176 6.02 24.44 3.00
C LEU A 176 6.72 24.90 4.28
N ALA A 177 6.36 24.31 5.42
CA ALA A 177 6.87 24.69 6.73
C ALA A 177 8.37 24.38 6.87
N LEU A 178 8.84 23.24 6.36
CA LEU A 178 10.23 22.82 6.52
C LEU A 178 11.21 23.75 5.77
N PRO A 179 11.01 24.10 4.48
CA PRO A 179 11.86 25.09 3.81
C PRO A 179 11.80 26.47 4.47
N ILE A 180 10.63 26.93 4.89
CA ILE A 180 10.48 28.22 5.61
C ILE A 180 11.31 28.18 6.90
N LEU A 181 11.17 27.11 7.69
CA LEU A 181 11.93 26.91 8.92
C LEU A 181 13.44 26.92 8.66
N VAL A 182 13.90 26.21 7.63
CA VAL A 182 15.32 26.18 7.24
C VAL A 182 15.80 27.58 6.82
N ILE A 183 15.03 28.33 6.03
CA ILE A 183 15.39 29.70 5.62
C ILE A 183 15.48 30.61 6.85
N VAL A 184 14.48 30.56 7.74
CA VAL A 184 14.47 31.36 8.98
C VAL A 184 15.67 31.01 9.86
N LEU A 185 15.98 29.71 10.01
CA LEU A 185 17.11 29.25 10.80
C LEU A 185 18.45 29.67 10.19
N LEU A 186 18.61 29.58 8.87
CA LEU A 186 19.80 30.08 8.17
C LEU A 186 19.94 31.59 8.29
N GLN A 187 18.83 32.34 8.26
CA GLN A 187 18.84 33.80 8.42
C GLN A 187 19.15 34.20 9.86
N PHE A 188 18.63 33.46 10.85
CA PHE A 188 18.91 33.68 12.27
C PHE A 188 20.37 33.35 12.63
N LEU A 189 20.94 32.30 12.04
CA LEU A 189 22.35 31.96 12.19
C LEU A 189 23.29 32.88 11.40
N ASN A 190 22.76 33.71 10.48
CA ASN A 190 23.58 34.64 9.71
C ASN A 190 23.94 35.86 10.55
N ASN A 191 25.18 35.89 11.02
CA ASN A 191 25.74 36.97 11.81
C ASN A 191 26.38 38.10 10.99
N LYS A 192 26.17 38.14 9.67
CA LYS A 192 26.77 39.16 8.79
C LYS A 192 25.79 40.29 8.49
N ILE A 193 26.33 41.48 8.24
CA ILE A 193 25.56 42.63 7.76
C ILE A 193 25.10 42.32 6.33
N GLN A 194 23.80 42.38 6.06
CA GLN A 194 23.21 42.13 4.75
C GLN A 194 22.56 43.36 4.15
N SER A 195 21.89 44.16 4.98
CA SER A 195 21.13 45.33 4.54
C SER A 195 21.49 46.58 5.37
N GLU A 196 20.91 47.72 5.00
CA GLU A 196 21.11 48.97 5.73
C GLU A 196 20.31 48.99 7.04
N GLU A 197 19.19 48.28 7.09
CA GLU A 197 18.45 48.06 8.34
C GLU A 197 19.32 47.41 9.40
N ASP A 198 20.15 46.42 9.02
CA ASP A 198 21.11 45.79 9.93
C ASP A 198 22.12 46.80 10.52
N ILE A 199 22.48 47.85 9.76
CA ILE A 199 23.40 48.90 10.22
C ILE A 199 22.66 49.84 11.17
N ASN A 200 21.45 50.26 10.81
CA ASN A 200 20.60 51.17 11.59
C ASN A 200 20.14 50.55 12.92
N GLU A 201 20.04 49.22 13.01
CA GLU A 201 19.81 48.50 14.27
C GLU A 201 20.99 48.60 15.24
N ILE A 202 22.22 48.68 14.72
CA ILE A 202 23.45 48.68 15.53
C ILE A 202 23.90 50.11 15.87
N THR A 203 23.74 51.07 14.95
CA THR A 203 24.26 52.42 15.11
C THR A 203 23.40 53.48 14.44
N THR A 204 23.43 54.69 15.00
CA THR A 204 22.77 55.88 14.46
C THR A 204 23.69 56.72 13.55
N LEU A 205 24.92 56.25 13.31
CA LEU A 205 25.87 56.94 12.45
C LEU A 205 25.36 56.98 10.99
N PRO A 206 25.53 58.11 10.29
CA PRO A 206 25.03 58.25 8.93
C PRO A 206 25.83 57.39 7.94
N VAL A 207 25.11 56.73 7.04
CA VAL A 207 25.68 56.15 5.82
C VAL A 207 25.92 57.28 4.82
N ILE A 208 27.18 57.56 4.51
CA ILE A 208 27.59 58.69 3.66
C ILE A 208 27.65 58.33 2.17
N GLY A 209 27.53 57.05 1.83
CA GLY A 209 27.51 56.57 0.46
C GLY A 209 27.41 55.05 0.31
N HIS A 210 27.11 54.65 -0.93
CA HIS A 210 26.94 53.27 -1.36
C HIS A 210 27.78 53.02 -2.61
N ILE A 211 28.73 52.08 -2.54
CA ILE A 211 29.59 51.69 -3.66
C ILE A 211 29.13 50.33 -4.19
N VAL A 212 28.72 50.32 -5.45
CA VAL A 212 28.39 49.09 -6.18
C VAL A 212 29.63 48.25 -6.46
N MET A 213 29.48 46.93 -6.45
CA MET A 213 30.55 46.00 -6.77
C MET A 213 31.04 46.22 -8.21
N SER A 214 32.34 46.47 -8.37
CA SER A 214 32.96 46.55 -9.69
C SER A 214 32.98 45.18 -10.37
N THR A 215 32.52 45.12 -11.61
CA THR A 215 32.73 43.97 -12.52
C THR A 215 34.05 44.06 -13.26
N GLU A 216 34.63 45.25 -13.33
CA GLU A 216 35.93 45.50 -13.96
C GLU A 216 37.02 45.03 -13.00
N GLY A 217 37.84 44.06 -13.41
CA GLY A 217 38.95 43.49 -12.63
C GLY A 217 40.12 44.45 -12.40
N LYS A 218 39.90 45.76 -12.51
CA LYS A 218 40.89 46.83 -12.32
C LYS A 218 40.69 47.48 -10.97
N GLN A 219 41.81 47.86 -10.34
CA GLN A 219 41.80 48.44 -8.99
C GLN A 219 41.36 49.92 -8.98
N MET A 220 41.76 50.70 -10.00
CA MET A 220 41.35 52.11 -10.18
C MET A 220 40.30 52.22 -11.28
N VAL A 221 39.03 52.08 -10.92
CA VAL A 221 37.92 52.11 -11.87
C VAL A 221 37.53 53.54 -12.24
N THR A 222 37.68 54.49 -11.31
CA THR A 222 37.17 55.85 -11.49
C THR A 222 37.88 56.64 -12.59
N MET A 223 39.22 56.56 -12.67
CA MET A 223 39.98 57.23 -13.72
C MET A 223 39.99 56.45 -15.04
N ASP A 224 39.95 55.12 -14.98
CA ASP A 224 39.96 54.26 -16.18
C ASP A 224 38.59 54.24 -16.89
N HIS A 225 37.51 54.35 -16.13
CA HIS A 225 36.13 54.37 -16.62
C HIS A 225 35.32 55.53 -15.99
N PRO A 226 35.58 56.78 -16.42
CA PRO A 226 34.99 57.97 -15.79
C PRO A 226 33.46 58.08 -15.88
N THR A 227 32.83 57.33 -16.78
CA THR A 227 31.37 57.30 -17.02
C THR A 227 30.67 56.09 -16.39
N ALA A 228 31.41 55.20 -15.73
CA ALA A 228 30.83 54.03 -15.09
C ALA A 228 29.93 54.40 -13.88
N PRO A 229 28.87 53.64 -13.57
CA PRO A 229 28.00 53.92 -12.41
C PRO A 229 28.75 53.97 -11.07
N ILE A 230 29.79 53.15 -10.92
CA ILE A 230 30.64 53.18 -9.73
C ILE A 230 31.39 54.52 -9.57
N THR A 231 31.73 55.17 -10.69
CA THR A 231 32.37 56.49 -10.66
C THR A 231 31.42 57.57 -10.18
N GLU A 232 30.14 57.53 -10.58
CA GLU A 232 29.11 58.42 -10.02
C GLU A 232 28.91 58.19 -8.52
N ALA A 233 28.96 56.94 -8.05
CA ALA A 233 28.90 56.66 -6.61
C ALA A 233 30.05 57.32 -5.83
N PHE A 234 31.28 57.31 -6.36
CA PHE A 234 32.42 58.02 -5.76
C PHE A 234 32.30 59.55 -5.91
N ARG A 235 31.69 60.08 -6.97
CA ARG A 235 31.35 61.52 -7.08
C ARG A 235 30.33 61.95 -6.03
N ALA A 236 29.31 61.13 -5.78
CA ALA A 236 28.35 61.36 -4.71
C ALA A 236 29.04 61.34 -3.33
N LEU A 237 29.93 60.36 -3.09
CA LEU A 237 30.72 60.29 -1.86
C LEU A 237 31.58 61.55 -1.64
N ARG A 238 32.20 62.07 -2.70
CA ARG A 238 32.94 63.34 -2.65
C ARG A 238 32.04 64.49 -2.20
N THR A 239 30.85 64.61 -2.75
CA THR A 239 29.87 65.65 -2.38
C THR A 239 29.42 65.50 -0.93
N SER A 240 29.14 64.28 -0.46
CA SER A 240 28.83 64.01 0.95
C SER A 240 29.96 64.44 1.87
N PHE A 241 31.21 64.11 1.51
CA PHE A 241 32.40 64.54 2.25
C PHE A 241 32.52 66.07 2.32
N ASP A 242 32.37 66.76 1.18
CA ASP A 242 32.44 68.21 1.11
C ASP A 242 31.35 68.91 1.94
N TYR A 243 30.19 68.28 2.07
CA TYR A 243 29.11 68.78 2.92
C TYR A 243 29.40 68.64 4.42
N ILE A 244 29.98 67.49 4.82
CA ILE A 244 30.34 67.21 6.23
C ILE A 244 31.51 68.07 6.67
N VAL A 245 32.56 68.17 5.83
CA VAL A 245 33.76 68.94 6.11
C VAL A 245 33.61 70.35 5.52
N LYS A 246 32.95 71.22 6.29
CA LYS A 246 32.80 72.64 5.97
C LYS A 246 34.11 73.40 6.22
N GLY A 247 34.50 74.24 5.27
CA GLY A 247 35.65 75.15 5.42
C GLY A 247 36.50 75.26 4.15
N LYS A 248 37.39 76.27 4.14
CA LYS A 248 38.46 76.42 3.14
C LYS A 248 39.75 75.90 3.76
N GLY A 249 40.45 75.00 3.07
CA GLY A 249 41.72 74.43 3.52
C GLY A 249 41.98 73.06 2.93
N HIS A 250 43.12 72.47 3.31
CA HIS A 250 43.44 71.05 3.08
C HIS A 250 42.40 70.16 3.76
N LYS A 251 42.16 69.00 3.18
CA LYS A 251 41.16 68.05 3.67
C LYS A 251 41.76 66.65 3.80
N VAL A 252 41.73 66.08 4.99
CA VAL A 252 42.27 64.75 5.28
C VAL A 252 41.14 63.74 5.46
N ILE A 253 41.13 62.68 4.64
CA ILE A 253 40.12 61.63 4.64
C ILE A 253 40.78 60.32 4.99
N MET A 254 40.35 59.69 6.08
CA MET A 254 40.90 58.41 6.52
C MET A 254 39.91 57.28 6.26
N PHE A 255 40.37 56.17 5.69
CA PHE A 255 39.57 54.97 5.48
C PHE A 255 40.00 53.86 6.42
N THR A 256 39.03 53.29 7.13
CA THR A 256 39.25 52.16 8.02
C THR A 256 38.06 51.20 8.03
N SER A 257 38.14 50.08 8.75
CA SER A 257 37.10 49.05 8.82
C SER A 257 37.32 48.03 9.96
N SER A 258 36.43 47.05 10.13
CA SER A 258 36.56 45.96 11.12
C SER A 258 37.71 45.00 10.80
N THR A 259 37.81 44.59 9.54
CA THR A 259 38.62 43.44 9.12
C THR A 259 39.24 43.67 7.73
N SER A 260 40.31 42.94 7.40
CA SER A 260 40.88 42.96 6.05
C SER A 260 39.87 42.40 5.03
N GLY A 261 39.83 42.97 3.82
CA GLY A 261 38.93 42.50 2.74
C GLY A 261 37.61 43.25 2.57
N GLU A 262 37.30 44.23 3.42
CA GLU A 262 36.09 45.08 3.30
C GLU A 262 36.18 46.14 2.19
N GLY A 263 37.38 46.36 1.63
CA GLY A 263 37.59 47.23 0.47
C GLY A 263 38.07 48.65 0.77
N LYS A 264 38.66 48.91 1.96
CA LYS A 264 39.27 50.19 2.34
C LYS A 264 40.20 50.78 1.26
N THR A 265 41.25 50.03 0.88
CA THR A 265 42.22 50.42 -0.14
C THR A 265 41.56 50.72 -1.49
N PHE A 266 40.56 49.92 -1.87
CA PHE A 266 39.78 50.14 -3.10
C PHE A 266 38.99 51.46 -3.04
N CYS A 267 38.27 51.71 -1.94
CA CYS A 267 37.51 52.94 -1.75
C CYS A 267 38.43 54.17 -1.68
N ALA A 268 39.56 54.08 -0.97
CA ALA A 268 40.55 55.14 -0.84
C ALA A 268 41.16 55.50 -2.21
N LEU A 269 41.59 54.50 -2.98
CA LEU A 269 42.16 54.68 -4.31
C LEU A 269 41.19 55.32 -5.29
N ASN A 270 39.93 54.88 -5.31
CA ASN A 270 38.93 55.38 -6.24
C ASN A 270 38.40 56.76 -5.86
N LEU A 271 38.25 57.07 -4.56
CA LEU A 271 37.93 58.42 -4.11
C LEU A 271 39.06 59.41 -4.46
N ALA A 272 40.32 59.02 -4.22
CA ALA A 272 41.48 59.82 -4.60
C ALA A 272 41.50 60.12 -6.12
N GLY A 273 41.15 59.12 -6.94
CA GLY A 273 40.97 59.30 -8.39
C GLY A 273 39.88 60.31 -8.76
N VAL A 274 38.71 60.27 -8.10
CA VAL A 274 37.63 61.25 -8.33
C VAL A 274 38.01 62.66 -7.90
N LEU A 275 38.75 62.80 -6.81
CA LEU A 275 39.28 64.09 -6.36
C LEU A 275 40.28 64.67 -7.37
N ALA A 276 41.21 63.84 -7.85
CA ALA A 276 42.19 64.24 -8.86
C ALA A 276 41.58 64.61 -10.21
N MET A 277 40.57 63.85 -10.68
CA MET A 277 39.79 64.19 -11.88
C MET A 277 39.03 65.52 -11.74
N ALA A 278 38.71 65.93 -10.52
CA ALA A 278 38.11 67.23 -10.23
C ALA A 278 39.13 68.39 -10.23
N GLY A 279 40.39 68.12 -10.61
CA GLY A 279 41.47 69.10 -10.66
C GLY A 279 42.08 69.42 -9.30
N LYS A 280 41.82 68.61 -8.27
CA LYS A 280 42.37 68.82 -6.92
C LYS A 280 43.69 68.09 -6.77
N LYS A 281 44.71 68.77 -6.24
CA LYS A 281 45.99 68.13 -5.90
C LYS A 281 45.75 67.14 -4.77
N THR A 282 45.83 65.85 -5.09
CA THR A 282 45.47 64.78 -4.17
C THR A 282 46.67 63.86 -3.94
N ILE A 283 46.92 63.48 -2.69
CA ILE A 283 47.87 62.41 -2.35
C ILE A 283 47.15 61.28 -1.61
N LEU A 284 47.44 60.03 -1.98
CA LEU A 284 46.98 58.84 -1.26
C LEU A 284 48.13 58.20 -0.50
N LEU A 285 47.96 58.10 0.82
CA LEU A 285 48.91 57.56 1.77
C LEU A 285 48.52 56.13 2.15
N GLY A 286 49.45 55.19 2.06
CA GLY A 286 49.29 53.84 2.57
C GLY A 286 49.82 53.75 4.00
N PHE A 287 48.99 54.05 5.00
CA PHE A 287 49.36 54.05 6.42
C PHE A 287 49.06 52.71 7.15
N ASP A 288 48.72 51.64 6.41
CA ASP A 288 48.74 50.27 6.97
C ASP A 288 50.19 49.77 7.05
N LEU A 289 50.87 50.11 8.15
CA LEU A 289 52.26 49.72 8.40
C LEU A 289 52.41 48.22 8.72
N ARG A 290 51.32 47.53 9.06
CA ARG A 290 51.34 46.11 9.47
C ARG A 290 51.24 45.17 8.29
N LYS A 291 50.34 45.46 7.36
CA LYS A 291 50.12 44.67 6.14
C LYS A 291 49.97 45.62 4.95
N PRO A 292 51.05 46.28 4.51
CA PRO A 292 50.99 47.29 3.47
C PRO A 292 50.55 46.69 2.13
N ARG A 293 49.41 47.14 1.62
CA ARG A 293 48.81 46.65 0.36
C ARG A 293 48.65 47.71 -0.72
N LEU A 294 48.79 49.00 -0.39
CA LEU A 294 48.57 50.08 -1.35
C LEU A 294 49.48 49.96 -2.59
N GLY A 295 50.76 49.64 -2.40
CA GLY A 295 51.70 49.46 -3.51
C GLY A 295 51.27 48.33 -4.47
N GLU A 296 50.83 47.20 -3.93
CA GLU A 296 50.30 46.07 -4.71
C GLU A 296 49.03 46.46 -5.48
N TYR A 297 48.09 47.15 -4.82
CA TYR A 297 46.84 47.60 -5.42
C TYR A 297 47.05 48.65 -6.52
N ALA A 298 48.02 49.54 -6.35
CA ALA A 298 48.37 50.57 -7.33
C ALA A 298 49.31 50.06 -8.44
N GLY A 299 49.84 48.83 -8.34
CA GLY A 299 50.83 48.32 -9.28
C GLY A 299 52.18 49.04 -9.20
N VAL A 300 52.54 49.56 -8.02
CA VAL A 300 53.76 50.33 -7.76
C VAL A 300 54.73 49.52 -6.92
N ALA A 301 55.86 49.14 -7.51
CA ALA A 301 56.94 48.43 -6.83
C ALA A 301 57.93 49.42 -6.19
N ARG A 302 57.61 49.92 -4.99
CA ARG A 302 58.51 50.78 -4.20
C ARG A 302 58.70 50.23 -2.79
N ARG A 303 59.96 50.17 -2.32
CA ARG A 303 60.32 49.64 -1.00
C ARG A 303 60.43 50.71 0.08
N ASP A 304 60.83 51.93 -0.30
CA ASP A 304 60.89 53.06 0.62
C ASP A 304 59.54 53.78 0.67
N GLY A 305 59.11 54.15 1.86
CA GLY A 305 57.79 54.76 2.08
C GLY A 305 57.71 55.55 3.38
N ILE A 306 56.48 55.76 3.84
CA ILE A 306 56.14 56.50 5.07
C ILE A 306 57.02 56.08 6.24
N THR A 307 57.23 54.78 6.45
CA THR A 307 58.08 54.27 7.54
C THR A 307 59.49 54.84 7.50
N ASN A 308 60.11 55.00 6.32
CA ASN A 308 61.45 55.57 6.18
C ASN A 308 61.50 57.05 6.62
N PHE A 309 60.44 57.82 6.37
CA PHE A 309 60.32 59.18 6.88
C PHE A 309 60.16 59.21 8.40
N LEU A 310 59.27 58.36 8.93
CA LEU A 310 58.98 58.31 10.37
C LEU A 310 60.20 57.93 11.21
N ILE A 311 61.19 57.23 10.65
CA ILE A 311 62.47 56.89 11.29
C ILE A 311 63.63 57.84 10.90
N GLY A 312 63.34 58.92 10.17
CA GLY A 312 64.33 59.95 9.80
C GLY A 312 65.33 59.55 8.71
N GLN A 313 65.03 58.53 7.91
CA GLN A 313 65.91 58.00 6.85
C GLN A 313 65.62 58.58 5.46
N ALA A 314 64.53 59.31 5.28
CA ALA A 314 64.16 59.92 4.00
C ALA A 314 63.40 61.23 4.23
N ARG A 315 63.34 62.10 3.22
CA ARG A 315 62.50 63.31 3.22
C ARG A 315 61.17 63.04 2.53
N VAL A 316 60.13 63.83 2.85
CA VAL A 316 58.79 63.67 2.26
C VAL A 316 58.82 63.73 0.74
N GLU A 317 59.58 64.67 0.17
CA GLU A 317 59.69 64.88 -1.28
C GLU A 317 60.24 63.65 -2.00
N ASP A 318 61.19 62.96 -1.37
CA ASP A 318 61.84 61.80 -1.97
C ASP A 318 60.89 60.61 -2.06
N LEU A 319 59.86 60.56 -1.21
CA LEU A 319 58.94 59.42 -1.08
C LEU A 319 57.65 59.56 -1.90
N ILE A 320 57.36 60.75 -2.43
CA ILE A 320 56.19 60.99 -3.27
C ILE A 320 56.36 60.28 -4.62
N ILE A 321 55.32 59.56 -5.06
CA ILE A 321 55.27 58.84 -6.32
C ILE A 321 54.20 59.48 -7.20
N PRO A 322 54.57 60.16 -8.30
CA PRO A 322 53.60 60.60 -9.29
C PRO A 322 52.90 59.38 -9.90
N TYR A 323 51.57 59.32 -9.80
CA TYR A 323 50.81 58.14 -10.21
C TYR A 323 49.86 58.42 -11.37
N ARG A 324 49.06 59.48 -11.27
CA ARG A 324 48.14 59.96 -12.31
C ARG A 324 48.07 61.49 -12.28
N PRO A 325 47.50 62.16 -13.31
CA PRO A 325 47.34 63.61 -13.28
C PRO A 325 46.60 64.07 -12.00
N ASN A 326 47.21 64.99 -11.25
CA ASN A 326 46.75 65.49 -9.95
C ASN A 326 46.64 64.45 -8.82
N LEU A 327 47.21 63.24 -9.00
CA LEU A 327 47.21 62.19 -7.99
C LEU A 327 48.61 61.62 -7.78
N ASP A 328 49.11 61.82 -6.57
CA ASP A 328 50.34 61.21 -6.09
C ASP A 328 50.06 60.11 -5.07
N LEU A 329 51.02 59.20 -4.90
CA LEU A 329 50.97 58.13 -3.92
C LEU A 329 52.17 58.20 -2.98
N MET A 330 51.96 57.80 -1.74
CA MET A 330 53.04 57.46 -0.81
C MET A 330 52.72 56.12 -0.16
N VAL A 331 53.55 55.11 -0.44
CA VAL A 331 53.37 53.76 0.12
C VAL A 331 53.89 53.70 1.56
N SER A 332 53.49 52.68 2.32
CA SER A 332 53.95 52.48 3.70
C SER A 332 55.47 52.29 3.80
N GLY A 333 56.06 51.48 2.91
CA GLY A 333 57.46 51.05 3.02
C GLY A 333 57.59 49.70 3.74
N ALA A 334 58.79 49.43 4.28
CA ALA A 334 59.05 48.22 5.04
C ALA A 334 58.29 48.20 6.38
N THR A 335 57.74 47.05 6.76
CA THR A 335 57.02 46.88 8.02
C THR A 335 57.94 47.11 9.23
N PRO A 336 57.67 48.11 10.08
CA PRO A 336 58.49 48.39 11.26
C PRO A 336 58.18 47.40 12.40
N PRO A 337 59.10 47.23 13.37
CA PRO A 337 58.86 46.38 14.55
C PRO A 337 57.74 46.92 15.44
N ASN A 338 57.63 48.25 15.59
CA ASN A 338 56.63 48.92 16.43
C ASN A 338 55.81 49.93 15.61
N PRO A 339 54.77 49.50 14.88
CA PRO A 339 53.91 50.39 14.11
C PRO A 339 53.23 51.48 14.92
N ALA A 340 52.61 51.14 16.05
CA ALA A 340 51.80 52.07 16.83
C ALA A 340 52.62 53.27 17.36
N ASP A 341 53.83 53.01 17.87
CA ASP A 341 54.74 54.05 18.37
C ASP A 341 55.18 55.02 17.25
N LEU A 342 55.38 54.50 16.04
CA LEU A 342 55.73 55.36 14.89
C LEU A 342 54.54 56.22 14.45
N ILE A 343 53.33 55.67 14.51
CA ILE A 343 52.11 56.42 14.21
C ILE A 343 51.92 57.54 15.24
N ASP A 344 52.11 57.25 16.54
CA ASP A 344 52.02 58.22 17.66
C ASP A 344 53.32 59.00 17.88
N SER A 345 53.95 59.47 16.79
CA SER A 345 55.20 60.24 16.85
C SER A 345 55.03 61.65 16.29
N GLU A 346 55.89 62.58 16.74
CA GLU A 346 55.96 63.94 16.20
C GLU A 346 56.27 63.94 14.69
N ASN A 347 56.98 62.92 14.19
CA ASN A 347 57.25 62.76 12.76
C ASN A 347 55.95 62.53 11.97
N THR A 348 54.95 61.86 12.52
CA THR A 348 53.65 61.72 11.85
C THR A 348 52.95 63.08 11.74
N GLU A 349 52.98 63.88 12.80
CA GLU A 349 52.41 65.24 12.78
C GLU A 349 53.10 66.12 11.73
N GLU A 350 54.43 66.06 11.70
CA GLU A 350 55.24 66.78 10.72
C GLU A 350 54.97 66.33 9.27
N LEU A 351 54.78 65.03 9.04
CA LEU A 351 54.39 64.50 7.73
C LEU A 351 53.09 65.14 7.25
N PHE A 352 52.04 65.10 8.09
CA PHE A 352 50.75 65.70 7.71
C PHE A 352 50.87 67.21 7.53
N ARG A 353 51.66 67.91 8.35
CA ARG A 353 51.90 69.36 8.19
C ARG A 353 52.50 69.67 6.82
N GLN A 354 53.58 68.98 6.43
CA GLN A 354 54.23 69.19 5.13
C GLN A 354 53.31 68.83 3.94
N LEU A 355 52.49 67.79 4.07
CA LEU A 355 51.56 67.40 3.01
C LEU A 355 50.40 68.40 2.86
N LYS A 356 49.91 68.95 3.96
CA LYS A 356 48.83 69.96 3.97
C LYS A 356 49.22 71.25 3.27
N GLU A 357 50.51 71.58 3.22
CA GLU A 357 51.03 72.73 2.47
C GLU A 357 51.05 72.51 0.94
N LYS A 358 51.05 71.25 0.48
CA LYS A 358 51.24 70.89 -0.94
C LYS A 358 49.97 70.37 -1.63
N TYR A 359 49.07 69.75 -0.87
CA TYR A 359 47.90 69.05 -1.39
C TYR A 359 46.59 69.62 -0.86
N ASP A 360 45.60 69.70 -1.75
CA ASP A 360 44.23 70.06 -1.39
C ASP A 360 43.57 68.92 -0.60
N TYR A 361 43.86 67.68 -0.98
CA TYR A 361 43.31 66.47 -0.38
C TYR A 361 44.39 65.46 -0.03
N ILE A 362 44.29 64.91 1.19
CA ILE A 362 45.13 63.82 1.67
C ILE A 362 44.20 62.65 1.99
N VAL A 363 44.25 61.59 1.19
CA VAL A 363 43.49 60.37 1.44
C VAL A 363 44.41 59.37 2.11
N VAL A 364 43.94 58.72 3.18
CA VAL A 364 44.74 57.84 4.02
C VAL A 364 44.08 56.46 4.08
N ASP A 365 44.75 55.45 3.55
CA ASP A 365 44.36 54.04 3.68
C ASP A 365 45.05 53.43 4.91
N THR A 366 44.26 52.94 5.87
CA THR A 366 44.79 52.45 7.16
C THR A 366 44.56 50.96 7.36
N SER A 367 45.16 50.44 8.43
CA SER A 367 44.84 49.11 8.95
C SER A 367 43.39 49.04 9.49
N PRO A 368 42.78 47.84 9.56
CA PRO A 368 41.45 47.65 10.17
C PRO A 368 41.46 47.90 11.69
N VAL A 369 40.55 48.73 12.20
CA VAL A 369 40.44 49.09 13.62
C VAL A 369 40.05 47.92 14.52
N GLY A 370 39.22 47.00 14.02
CA GLY A 370 38.78 45.84 14.81
C GLY A 370 39.91 44.91 15.25
N LEU A 371 41.13 45.13 14.74
CA LEU A 371 42.32 44.36 15.09
C LEU A 371 43.37 45.18 15.86
N VAL A 372 43.43 46.52 15.71
CA VAL A 372 44.55 47.36 16.18
C VAL A 372 44.17 48.83 16.45
N THR A 373 44.92 49.50 17.32
CA THR A 373 44.71 50.91 17.72
C THR A 373 45.26 51.94 16.73
N ASP A 374 46.06 51.51 15.76
CA ASP A 374 46.75 52.34 14.76
C ASP A 374 45.83 53.42 14.12
N ALA A 375 44.67 53.02 13.63
CA ALA A 375 43.70 53.92 13.02
C ALA A 375 43.07 54.90 14.00
N LEU A 376 42.92 54.53 15.28
CA LEU A 376 42.39 55.43 16.33
C LEU A 376 43.39 56.56 16.59
N ILE A 377 44.69 56.25 16.67
CA ILE A 377 45.75 57.25 16.86
C ILE A 377 45.79 58.18 15.65
N LEU A 378 45.82 57.59 14.44
CA LEU A 378 45.90 58.35 13.19
C LEU A 378 44.66 59.23 12.94
N SER A 379 43.50 58.85 13.46
CA SER A 379 42.24 59.60 13.29
C SER A 379 42.34 61.06 13.75
N ARG A 380 43.25 61.37 14.69
CA ARG A 380 43.51 62.73 15.19
C ARG A 380 44.02 63.69 14.10
N HIS A 381 44.64 63.16 13.05
CA HIS A 381 45.15 63.96 11.93
C HIS A 381 44.15 64.09 10.78
N SER A 382 42.97 63.46 10.90
CA SER A 382 41.94 63.40 9.86
C SER A 382 40.76 64.36 10.10
N ASP A 383 40.16 64.84 9.00
CA ASP A 383 38.96 65.69 9.05
C ASP A 383 37.66 64.91 8.92
N LEU A 384 37.68 63.78 8.21
CA LEU A 384 36.61 62.77 8.22
C LEU A 384 37.22 61.37 8.29
N ASN A 385 36.64 60.56 9.14
CA ASN A 385 36.92 59.14 9.23
C ASN A 385 35.80 58.36 8.54
N ILE A 386 36.15 57.53 7.55
CA ILE A 386 35.22 56.70 6.81
C ILE A 386 35.41 55.24 7.22
N TYR A 387 34.35 54.67 7.77
CA TYR A 387 34.26 53.27 8.12
C TYR A 387 33.66 52.46 6.98
N VAL A 388 34.43 51.55 6.39
CA VAL A 388 33.97 50.72 5.27
C VAL A 388 33.30 49.45 5.78
N ILE A 389 32.05 49.25 5.38
CA ILE A 389 31.24 48.05 5.65
C ILE A 389 31.04 47.30 4.34
N ARG A 390 31.17 45.97 4.35
CA ARG A 390 30.92 45.14 3.17
C ARG A 390 29.76 44.16 3.43
N PRO A 391 28.62 44.31 2.76
CA PRO A 391 27.50 43.39 2.90
C PRO A 391 27.92 41.94 2.61
N LYS A 392 27.34 40.99 3.35
CA LYS A 392 27.63 39.55 3.34
C LYS A 392 29.07 39.18 3.70
N PHE A 393 29.87 40.13 4.19
CA PHE A 393 31.25 39.92 4.62
C PHE A 393 31.47 40.40 6.06
N THR A 394 31.11 41.65 6.37
CA THR A 394 31.27 42.23 7.71
C THR A 394 30.39 41.50 8.73
N VAL A 395 30.98 41.11 9.86
CA VAL A 395 30.32 40.38 10.94
C VAL A 395 29.73 41.37 11.95
N LYS A 396 28.43 41.26 12.24
CA LYS A 396 27.65 42.18 13.11
C LYS A 396 28.31 42.40 14.49
N PRO A 397 28.63 41.34 15.28
CA PRO A 397 29.33 41.52 16.55
C PRO A 397 30.69 42.23 16.45
N VAL A 398 31.44 42.03 15.36
CA VAL A 398 32.75 42.67 15.19
C VAL A 398 32.58 44.15 14.88
N PHE A 399 31.60 44.48 14.03
CA PHE A 399 31.22 45.85 13.70
C PHE A 399 30.79 46.62 14.95
N GLU A 400 29.85 46.07 15.73
CA GLU A 400 29.35 46.66 16.97
C GLU A 400 30.47 46.93 17.98
N ASN A 401 31.32 45.93 18.25
CA ASN A 401 32.46 46.09 19.16
C ASN A 401 33.46 47.14 18.67
N THR A 402 33.72 47.19 17.35
CA THR A 402 34.64 48.18 16.77
C THR A 402 34.08 49.59 16.91
N LEU A 403 32.79 49.80 16.65
CA LEU A 403 32.15 51.10 16.85
C LEU A 403 32.20 51.53 18.32
N ALA A 404 31.90 50.63 19.26
CA ALA A 404 32.00 50.92 20.68
C ALA A 404 33.43 51.31 21.10
N GLN A 405 34.46 50.72 20.47
CA GLN A 405 35.86 51.09 20.71
C GLN A 405 36.21 52.48 20.15
N MET A 406 35.70 52.80 18.95
CA MET A 406 35.86 54.12 18.33
C MET A 406 35.19 55.22 19.14
N GLU A 407 33.99 54.96 19.64
CA GLU A 407 33.23 55.86 20.49
C GLU A 407 33.95 56.11 21.82
N LYS A 408 34.42 55.06 22.49
CA LYS A 408 35.24 55.17 23.72
C LYS A 408 36.52 55.97 23.52
N SER A 409 37.08 55.93 22.31
CA SER A 409 38.32 56.63 21.96
C SER A 409 38.07 58.05 21.42
N ASN A 410 36.82 58.54 21.46
CA ASN A 410 36.39 59.84 20.94
C ASN A 410 36.79 60.09 19.48
N MET A 411 36.73 59.05 18.65
CA MET A 411 36.98 59.19 17.22
C MET A 411 35.88 60.05 16.57
N SER A 412 36.19 61.32 16.37
CA SER A 412 35.21 62.29 15.87
C SER A 412 34.97 62.16 14.36
N LYS A 413 33.81 62.66 13.91
CA LYS A 413 33.45 62.79 12.48
C LYS A 413 33.58 61.45 11.72
N LEU A 414 32.89 60.44 12.23
CA LEU A 414 32.82 59.10 11.64
C LEU A 414 31.61 59.01 10.69
N GLY A 415 31.83 58.55 9.47
CA GLY A 415 30.79 58.24 8.49
C GLY A 415 30.91 56.81 7.98
N LEU A 416 29.77 56.16 7.69
CA LEU A 416 29.75 54.78 7.22
C LEU A 416 29.69 54.71 5.69
N LEU A 417 30.53 53.88 5.07
CA LEU A 417 30.53 53.64 3.63
C LEU A 417 30.21 52.17 3.36
N VAL A 418 29.09 51.91 2.68
CA VAL A 418 28.72 50.54 2.30
C VAL A 418 29.33 50.20 0.95
N ASN A 419 30.25 49.23 0.91
CA ASN A 419 30.99 48.84 -0.28
C ASN A 419 30.63 47.43 -0.76
N GLY A 420 30.64 47.23 -2.08
CA GLY A 420 30.45 45.92 -2.70
C GLY A 420 28.99 45.51 -2.81
N ILE A 421 28.09 46.48 -2.99
CA ILE A 421 26.66 46.21 -3.21
C ILE A 421 26.49 45.55 -4.57
N ILE A 422 25.89 44.37 -4.60
CA ILE A 422 25.60 43.66 -5.84
C ILE A 422 24.24 44.18 -6.34
N PRO A 423 24.18 44.84 -7.52
CA PRO A 423 22.90 45.23 -8.08
C PRO A 423 22.07 43.98 -8.38
N MET A 424 20.88 43.87 -7.78
CA MET A 424 19.97 42.77 -8.07
C MET A 424 19.47 42.90 -9.51
N LYS A 425 19.91 42.00 -10.40
CA LYS A 425 19.23 41.72 -11.67
C LYS A 425 17.87 41.09 -11.33
N ASN A 426 16.78 41.70 -11.78
CA ASN A 426 15.38 41.27 -11.68
C ASN A 426 14.60 41.63 -10.40
N ARG A 427 14.02 42.83 -10.41
CA ARG A 427 12.60 43.03 -10.08
C ARG A 427 12.03 44.08 -11.04
N TYR A 428 11.22 43.62 -11.98
CA TYR A 428 10.33 44.46 -12.77
C TYR A 428 9.42 45.23 -11.81
N GLY A 429 9.38 46.56 -11.96
CA GLY A 429 8.39 47.42 -11.31
C GLY A 429 8.79 47.95 -9.93
N TYR A 430 8.98 49.27 -9.88
CA TYR A 430 8.79 50.16 -8.72
C TYR A 430 9.32 49.72 -7.34
N GLY A 431 10.34 50.45 -6.88
CA GLY A 431 10.58 50.64 -5.44
C GLY A 431 11.68 49.78 -4.85
N TYR A 432 12.93 50.09 -5.20
CA TYR A 432 14.03 49.87 -4.25
C TYR A 432 13.97 51.02 -3.24
N GLY A 433 13.58 50.70 -2.01
CA GLY A 433 13.59 51.61 -0.87
C GLY A 433 15.01 51.94 -0.40
N TYR A 434 15.83 52.50 -1.30
CA TYR A 434 17.01 53.28 -0.93
C TYR A 434 16.55 54.73 -0.88
N GLY A 435 16.23 55.20 0.32
CA GLY A 435 15.80 56.56 0.57
C GLY A 435 16.94 57.56 0.34
N TYR A 436 17.09 58.04 -0.89
CA TYR A 436 17.81 59.26 -1.19
C TYR A 436 16.84 60.30 -1.76
N GLY A 437 16.75 61.45 -1.08
CA GLY A 437 16.48 62.72 -1.75
C GLY A 437 15.17 63.44 -1.38
N SER A 438 15.14 64.05 -0.20
CA SER A 438 14.54 65.39 -0.10
C SER A 438 15.35 66.35 -0.97
N GLY A 439 14.76 66.88 -2.04
CA GLY A 439 15.25 68.09 -2.72
C GLY A 439 15.40 68.02 -4.23
N TYR A 440 14.33 68.42 -4.94
CA TYR A 440 14.31 69.07 -6.26
C TYR A 440 15.10 68.44 -7.42
N GLY A 441 14.41 67.62 -8.23
CA GLY A 441 14.82 67.26 -9.58
C GLY A 441 13.97 67.99 -10.63
N TYR A 442 14.61 68.88 -11.40
CA TYR A 442 14.06 69.41 -12.65
C TYR A 442 14.09 68.30 -13.72
N GLY A 443 12.92 67.91 -14.23
CA GLY A 443 12.80 66.98 -15.34
C GLY A 443 13.00 67.68 -16.68
N TYR A 444 13.99 67.23 -17.44
CA TYR A 444 14.05 67.44 -18.89
C TYR A 444 13.43 66.21 -19.56
N GLY A 445 12.23 66.39 -20.12
CA GLY A 445 11.60 65.41 -20.99
C GLY A 445 12.21 65.50 -22.39
N TYR A 446 12.70 64.38 -22.90
CA TYR A 446 12.89 64.18 -24.33
C TYR A 446 11.66 63.45 -24.86
N ASP A 447 10.85 64.16 -25.64
CA ASP A 447 9.80 63.58 -26.48
C ASP A 447 10.46 62.81 -27.62
N GLU A 448 10.42 61.48 -27.57
CA GLU A 448 10.66 60.66 -28.75
C GLU A 448 9.33 60.47 -29.50
N LYS A 449 9.24 61.13 -30.65
CA LYS A 449 8.14 60.95 -31.61
C LYS A 449 8.17 59.53 -32.17
N ILE A 450 7.02 58.90 -32.08
CA ILE A 450 6.61 57.70 -32.81
C ILE A 450 6.75 57.94 -34.32
N ILE A 451 7.39 56.99 -35.01
CA ILE A 451 7.07 56.60 -36.40
C ILE A 451 6.80 55.11 -36.38
#